data_AF-A0A950A6M4-F1
#
_entry.id   AF-A0A950A6M4-F1
#
_cell.length_a   1.000
_cell.length_b   1.000
_cell.length_c   1.000
_cell.angle_alpha   90.00
_cell.angle_beta   90.00
_cell.angle_gamma   90.00
#
_symmetry.space_group_name_H-M   'P 1'
#
loop_
_entity.id
_entity.type
_entity.pdbx_description
1 polymer ?
#
loop_
_entity_poly.entity_id
_entity_poly.type
_entity_poly.pdbx_seq_one_letter_code
_entity_poly.pdbx_strand_id
1 'polypeptide(L)'
;MLAVATTSFTRIIVVLGLLRAALGTPALPPNSVIAALAIMLSALVMSPTAIRIQHQAYEPYAAHKLSMSAALARGASELERFMLR
;
A
#
# COMPACT_ATOMS: atom_id res chain seq x y z
N MET A 1 1.52 12.02 -0.75
CA MET A 1 1.40 11.66 -2.19
C MET A 1 2.31 10.51 -2.60
N LEU A 2 3.53 10.35 -2.04
CA LEU A 2 4.42 9.22 -2.42
C LEU A 2 3.87 7.81 -2.09
N ALA A 3 3.19 7.60 -0.96
CA ALA A 3 2.65 6.26 -0.62
C ALA A 3 1.53 5.78 -1.59
N VAL A 4 0.85 6.71 -2.26
CA VAL A 4 -0.24 6.46 -3.21
C VAL A 4 0.28 6.08 -4.60
N ALA A 5 1.54 6.42 -4.90
CA ALA A 5 2.18 6.17 -6.19
C ALA A 5 3.05 4.89 -6.22
N THR A 6 3.48 4.36 -5.07
CA THR A 6 4.40 3.21 -5.00
C THR A 6 3.77 1.90 -4.51
N THR A 7 2.44 1.83 -4.36
CA THR A 7 1.77 0.66 -3.77
C THR A 7 0.56 0.19 -4.57
N SER A 8 0.02 -0.98 -4.21
CA SER A 8 -1.10 -1.69 -4.89
C SER A 8 -2.32 -0.82 -5.21
N PHE A 9 -2.47 0.32 -4.55
CA PHE A 9 -3.51 1.31 -4.78
C PHE A 9 -3.67 1.72 -6.25
N THR A 10 -2.58 2.08 -6.94
CA THR A 10 -2.67 2.53 -8.35
C THR A 10 -3.18 1.40 -9.25
N ARG A 11 -2.77 0.15 -8.99
CA ARG A 11 -3.25 -1.01 -9.75
C ARG A 11 -4.73 -1.29 -9.47
N ILE A 12 -5.12 -1.24 -8.20
CA ILE A 12 -6.49 -1.50 -7.78
C ILE A 12 -7.45 -0.42 -8.33
N ILE A 13 -7.09 0.86 -8.24
CA ILE A 13 -7.97 1.95 -8.72
C ILE A 13 -8.12 1.95 -10.24
N VAL A 14 -7.06 1.62 -10.99
CA VAL A 14 -7.13 1.51 -12.45
C VAL A 14 -8.01 0.31 -12.85
N VAL A 15 -7.84 -0.86 -12.23
CA VAL A 15 -8.67 -2.04 -12.51
C VAL A 15 -10.13 -1.78 -12.16
N LEU A 16 -10.43 -1.15 -11.02
CA LEU A 16 -11.80 -0.77 -10.65
C LEU A 16 -12.38 0.30 -11.58
N GLY A 17 -11.56 1.24 -12.06
CA GLY A 17 -11.96 2.25 -13.04
C GLY A 17 -12.27 1.66 -14.42
N LEU A 18 -11.48 0.69 -14.87
CA LEU A 18 -11.72 -0.07 -16.10
C LEU A 18 -12.96 -0.96 -15.97
N LEU A 19 -13.15 -1.62 -14.83
CA LEU A 19 -14.36 -2.42 -14.54
C LEU A 19 -15.62 -1.54 -14.59
N ARG A 20 -15.56 -0.32 -14.03
CA ARG A 20 -16.66 0.65 -14.14
C ARG A 20 -16.98 0.98 -15.59
N ALA A 21 -15.96 1.24 -16.42
CA ALA A 21 -16.17 1.54 -17.83
C ALA A 21 -16.80 0.36 -18.59
N ALA A 22 -16.44 -0.88 -18.22
CA ALA A 22 -17.00 -2.09 -18.81
C ALA A 22 -18.46 -2.39 -18.41
N LEU A 23 -18.92 -1.92 -17.25
CA LEU A 23 -20.28 -2.14 -16.74
C LEU A 23 -21.37 -1.31 -17.45
N GLY A 24 -20.99 -0.39 -18.35
CA GLY A 24 -21.89 0.31 -19.28
C GLY A 24 -22.99 1.17 -18.64
N THR A 25 -23.02 1.28 -17.31
CA THR A 25 -24.10 1.92 -16.55
C THR A 25 -23.54 3.08 -15.73
N PRO A 26 -23.99 4.33 -15.95
CA PRO A 26 -23.42 5.51 -15.27
C PRO A 26 -23.78 5.62 -13.78
N ALA A 27 -24.68 4.76 -13.27
CA ALA A 27 -25.23 4.87 -11.92
C ALA A 27 -24.39 4.21 -10.81
N LEU A 28 -23.42 3.35 -11.13
CA LEU A 28 -22.71 2.56 -10.12
C LEU A 28 -21.23 2.37 -10.48
N PRO A 29 -20.29 2.43 -9.52
CA PRO A 29 -20.26 3.20 -8.26
C PRO A 29 -19.61 4.60 -8.44
N PRO A 30 -19.93 5.60 -7.59
CA PRO A 30 -19.29 6.93 -7.59
C PRO A 30 -17.76 6.85 -7.46
N ASN A 31 -17.04 7.82 -8.02
CA ASN A 31 -15.57 7.87 -7.93
C ASN A 31 -15.06 7.86 -6.47
N SER A 32 -15.81 8.46 -5.55
CA SER A 32 -15.52 8.43 -4.10
C SER A 32 -15.61 7.02 -3.50
N VAL A 33 -16.56 6.20 -3.95
CA VAL A 33 -16.72 4.81 -3.50
C VAL A 33 -15.61 3.94 -4.06
N ILE A 34 -15.25 4.10 -5.34
CA ILE A 34 -14.11 3.39 -5.95
C ILE A 34 -12.81 3.74 -5.24
N ALA A 35 -12.60 5.02 -4.91
CA ALA A 35 -11.44 5.46 -4.15
C ALA A 35 -11.43 4.85 -2.74
N ALA A 36 -12.55 4.84 -2.03
CA ALA A 36 -12.66 4.23 -0.70
C ALA A 36 -12.37 2.71 -0.74
N LEU A 37 -12.95 1.99 -1.71
CA LEU A 37 -12.68 0.57 -1.93
C LEU A 37 -11.21 0.32 -2.27
N ALA A 38 -10.62 1.14 -3.13
CA ALA A 38 -9.21 1.03 -3.48
C ALA A 38 -8.31 1.23 -2.26
N ILE A 39 -8.59 2.21 -1.39
CA ILE A 39 -7.82 2.45 -0.15
C ILE A 39 -7.96 1.24 0.79
N MET A 40 -9.19 0.75 0.98
CA MET A 40 -9.46 -0.36 1.91
C MET A 40 -8.78 -1.66 1.47
N LEU A 41 -8.86 -1.99 0.18
CA LEU A 41 -8.18 -3.14 -0.40
C LEU A 41 -6.65 -2.97 -0.36
N SER A 42 -6.16 -1.75 -0.57
CA SER A 42 -4.72 -1.47 -0.46
C SER A 42 -4.22 -1.68 0.97
N ALA A 43 -4.97 -1.21 1.97
CA ALA A 43 -4.66 -1.44 3.38
C ALA A 43 -4.65 -2.94 3.69
N LEU A 44 -5.63 -3.70 3.18
CA LEU A 44 -5.69 -5.15 3.37
C LEU A 44 -4.47 -5.87 2.79
N VAL A 45 -4.06 -5.51 1.57
CA VAL A 45 -2.90 -6.09 0.87
C VAL A 45 -1.58 -5.65 1.51
N MET A 46 -1.50 -4.42 2.03
CA MET A 46 -0.29 -3.90 2.67
C MET A 46 -0.11 -4.30 4.14
N SER A 47 -1.17 -4.73 4.84
CA SER A 47 -1.10 -5.22 6.24
C SER A 47 0.13 -6.09 6.56
N PRO A 48 0.43 -7.17 5.80
CA PRO A 48 1.59 -8.01 6.11
C PRO A 48 2.94 -7.28 5.91
N THR A 49 3.01 -6.32 5.00
CA THR A 49 4.21 -5.49 4.79
C THR A 49 4.41 -4.49 5.92
N ALA A 50 3.32 -3.87 6.41
CA ALA A 50 3.36 -2.98 7.56
C ALA A 50 3.83 -3.73 8.83
N ILE A 51 3.33 -4.95 9.07
CA ILE A 51 3.75 -5.80 10.20
C ILE A 51 5.25 -6.14 10.11
N ARG A 52 5.77 -6.47 8.91
CA ARG A 52 7.20 -6.76 8.73
C ARG A 52 8.06 -5.53 8.98
N ILE A 53 7.68 -4.36 8.50
CA ILE A 53 8.38 -3.10 8.78
C ILE A 53 8.38 -2.82 10.29
N GLN A 54 7.24 -3.05 10.97
CA GLN A 54 7.13 -2.86 12.41
C GLN A 54 8.12 -3.74 13.18
N HIS A 55 8.17 -5.04 12.91
CA HIS A 55 9.09 -5.95 13.60
C HIS A 55 10.57 -5.78 13.21
N GLN A 56 10.86 -5.48 11.93
CA GLN A 56 12.24 -5.48 11.44
C GLN A 56 12.95 -4.12 11.51
N ALA A 57 12.18 -3.02 11.53
CA ALA A 57 12.72 -1.66 11.55
C ALA A 57 12.26 -0.89 12.79
N TYR A 58 10.95 -0.85 13.09
CA TYR A 58 10.41 0.01 14.15
C TYR A 58 10.74 -0.48 15.56
N GLU A 59 10.43 -1.74 15.90
CA GLU A 59 10.76 -2.32 17.20
C GLU A 59 12.26 -2.29 17.54
N PRO A 60 13.18 -2.69 16.66
CA PRO A 60 14.61 -2.63 16.96
C PRO A 60 15.13 -1.18 17.01
N TYR A 61 14.53 -0.24 16.26
CA TYR A 61 14.83 1.19 16.41
C TYR A 61 14.37 1.72 17.77
N ALA A 62 13.13 1.41 18.19
CA ALA A 62 12.59 1.81 19.48
C ALA A 62 13.39 1.22 20.66
N ALA A 63 13.88 -0.01 20.52
CA ALA A 63 14.78 -0.66 21.47
C ALA A 63 16.22 -0.11 21.43
N HIS A 64 16.50 0.95 20.65
CA HIS A 64 17.83 1.55 20.46
C HIS A 64 18.89 0.54 19.95
N LYS A 65 18.43 -0.56 19.34
CA LYS A 65 19.28 -1.60 18.72
C LYS A 65 19.55 -1.31 17.24
N LEU A 66 18.97 -0.24 16.69
CA LEU A 66 19.08 0.13 15.29
C LEU A 66 19.19 1.66 15.18
N SER A 67 20.12 2.14 14.33
CA SER A 67 20.16 3.57 13.99
C SER A 67 18.99 3.94 13.09
N MET A 68 18.60 5.22 13.07
CA MET A 68 17.54 5.71 12.17
C MET A 68 17.85 5.39 10.70
N SER A 69 19.12 5.50 10.29
CA SER A 69 19.56 5.19 8.92
C SER A 69 19.39 3.71 8.58
N ALA A 70 19.72 2.81 9.51
CA ALA A 70 19.54 1.37 9.32
C ALA A 70 18.07 0.95 9.37
N ALA A 71 17.26 1.62 10.20
CA ALA A 71 15.81 1.43 10.24
C ALA A 71 15.15 1.82 8.91
N LEU A 72 15.55 2.96 8.35
CA LEU A 72 15.08 3.42 7.03
C LEU A 72 15.51 2.45 5.92
N ALA A 73 16.76 1.99 5.92
CA ALA A 73 17.24 1.01 4.94
C ALA A 73 16.47 -0.32 5.01
N ARG A 74 16.17 -0.82 6.21
CA ARG A 74 15.36 -2.04 6.38
C ARG A 74 13.91 -1.84 5.96
N GLY A 75 13.30 -0.71 6.34
CA GLY A 75 11.95 -0.36 5.89
C GLY A 75 11.86 -0.27 4.36
N ALA A 76 12.86 0.34 3.71
CA ALA A 76 12.96 0.40 2.25
C ALA A 76 13.09 -1.00 1.62
N SER A 77 13.90 -1.90 2.20
CA SER A 77 14.06 -3.26 1.68
C SER A 77 12.77 -4.11 1.74
N GLU A 78 11.92 -3.87 2.75
CA GLU A 78 10.61 -4.54 2.86
C GLU A 78 9.59 -4.02 1.83
N LEU A 79 9.67 -2.72 1.51
CA LEU A 79 8.89 -2.12 0.42
C LEU A 79 9.35 -2.65 -0.93
N GLU A 80 10.66 -2.75 -1.15
CA GLU A 80 11.23 -3.32 -2.38
C GLU A 80 10.82 -4.79 -2.57
N ARG A 81 10.89 -5.60 -1.51
CA ARG A 81 10.36 -6.97 -1.50
C ARG A 81 8.87 -7.08 -1.84
N PHE A 82 8.08 -6.07 -1.48
CA PHE A 82 6.67 -6.02 -1.85
C PHE A 82 6.48 -5.64 -3.33
N MET A 83 7.30 -4.73 -3.86
CA MET A 83 7.24 -4.32 -5.27
C MET A 83 7.78 -5.38 -6.24
N LEU A 84 8.73 -6.21 -5.80
CA LEU A 84 9.33 -7.30 -6.60
C LEU A 84 8.47 -8.59 -6.63
N ARG A 85 7.33 -8.61 -5.93
CA ARG A 85 6.34 -9.71 -6.00
C ARG A 85 5.22 -9.35 -6.97
#